data_AF-A0A0A7LLY6-F1
#
_entry.id   AF-A0A0A7LLY6-F1
#
_cell.length_a   1.000
_cell.length_b   1.000
_cell.length_c   1.000
_cell.angle_alpha   90.00
_cell.angle_beta   90.00
_cell.angle_gamma   90.00
#
_symmetry.space_group_name_H-M   'P 1'
#
loop_
_entity.id
_entity.type
_entity.pdbx_description
1 polymer ?
#
loop_
_entity_poly.entity_id
_entity_poly.type
_entity_poly.pdbx_seq_one_letter_code
_entity_poly.pdbx_strand_id
1 'polypeptide(L)'
;MALGCLAGLLCLQLPVLAQEKLPATPKESPATRREQHLPADSTNAKRMAGLEVGSMVVDQTISKIGHDFYDVFYAQWEAPAGANDFMVVIREKPSRGLGAMISVQINDTDIMEMPIQPKFDQIEASAFSAVAVAQEFLINQLLTQSQLEEHADQVGNGIY
;
A
#
# COMPACT_ATOMS: atom_id res chain seq x y z
N MET A 1 -33.68 39.11 22.03
CA MET A 1 -32.77 40.26 21.97
C MET A 1 -31.75 39.97 20.88
N ALA A 2 -31.85 40.69 19.76
CA ALA A 2 -31.03 40.50 18.57
C ALA A 2 -29.92 41.57 18.54
N LEU A 3 -28.67 41.13 18.51
CA LEU A 3 -27.47 41.90 18.15
C LEU A 3 -26.66 40.95 17.26
N GLY A 4 -26.09 41.32 16.14
CA GLY A 4 -25.88 42.63 15.54
C GLY A 4 -24.84 42.38 14.44
N CYS A 5 -25.26 42.62 13.21
CA CYS A 5 -24.47 42.53 11.99
C CYS A 5 -23.27 43.49 12.05
N LEU A 6 -22.07 43.06 11.65
CA LEU A 6 -21.02 44.00 11.23
C LEU A 6 -20.45 43.59 9.87
N ALA A 7 -20.64 44.53 8.96
CA ALA A 7 -20.22 44.54 7.57
C ALA A 7 -18.70 44.60 7.39
N GLY A 8 -18.22 44.12 6.25
CA GLY A 8 -16.83 44.28 5.85
C GLY A 8 -16.59 43.91 4.39
N LEU A 9 -17.31 44.60 3.51
CA LEU A 9 -17.20 44.61 2.05
C LEU A 9 -15.81 45.15 1.63
N LEU A 10 -15.01 44.36 0.92
CA LEU A 10 -13.93 44.91 0.09
C LEU A 10 -13.89 44.18 -1.27
N CYS A 11 -14.67 44.73 -2.19
CA CYS A 11 -14.62 44.44 -3.61
C CYS A 11 -13.82 45.58 -4.27
N LEU A 12 -12.69 45.27 -4.89
CA LEU A 12 -12.04 46.17 -5.85
C LEU A 12 -11.64 45.37 -7.09
N GLN A 13 -12.36 45.60 -8.18
CA GLN A 13 -11.98 45.24 -9.55
C GLN A 13 -10.82 46.11 -10.04
N LEU A 14 -10.10 45.64 -11.07
CA LEU A 14 -9.72 46.35 -12.31
C LEU A 14 -8.91 45.39 -13.24
N PRO A 15 -8.80 45.65 -14.57
CA PRO A 15 -9.27 44.69 -15.57
C PRO A 15 -8.20 44.17 -16.56
N VAL A 16 -8.68 43.23 -17.37
CA VAL A 16 -8.24 42.71 -18.69
C VAL A 16 -7.46 43.66 -19.60
N LEU A 17 -6.44 43.12 -20.30
CA LEU A 17 -6.17 43.15 -21.76
C LEU A 17 -4.76 42.51 -22.00
N ALA A 18 -4.64 41.30 -22.56
CA ALA A 18 -4.62 40.96 -23.97
C ALA A 18 -3.39 41.46 -24.77
N GLN A 19 -2.47 40.50 -24.99
CA GLN A 19 -1.72 40.20 -26.23
C GLN A 19 -0.83 41.28 -26.88
N GLU A 20 0.45 40.95 -27.02
CA GLU A 20 1.23 41.32 -28.21
C GLU A 20 2.00 40.10 -28.74
N LYS A 21 1.94 39.91 -30.06
CA LYS A 21 2.31 38.70 -30.82
C LYS A 21 3.50 39.03 -31.73
N LEU A 22 4.58 38.25 -31.58
CA LEU A 22 5.60 37.72 -32.53
C LEU A 22 6.11 38.55 -33.75
N PRO A 23 7.41 38.42 -34.12
CA PRO A 23 7.86 37.34 -35.03
C PRO A 23 9.24 36.71 -34.63
N ALA A 24 9.43 35.38 -34.60
CA ALA A 24 9.98 34.50 -35.65
C ALA A 24 11.29 35.02 -36.29
N THR A 25 12.44 34.32 -36.41
CA THR A 25 12.89 32.91 -36.31
C THR A 25 14.46 32.93 -36.31
N PRO A 26 15.23 31.91 -36.75
CA PRO A 26 15.78 30.78 -35.99
C PRO A 26 17.34 30.70 -36.04
N LYS A 27 18.00 30.13 -35.02
CA LYS A 27 19.38 29.61 -35.16
C LYS A 27 19.58 28.34 -34.34
N GLU A 28 19.54 27.21 -35.04
CA GLU A 28 20.12 25.93 -34.62
C GLU A 28 21.65 25.96 -34.66
N SER A 29 22.22 24.95 -33.98
CA SER A 29 23.45 24.18 -34.29
C SER A 29 24.55 24.27 -33.21
N PRO A 30 25.39 23.23 -33.00
CA PRO A 30 25.09 21.80 -32.90
C PRO A 30 25.82 21.09 -31.73
N ALA A 31 25.38 19.85 -31.49
CA ALA A 31 26.12 18.68 -31.01
C ALA A 31 27.55 18.85 -30.44
N THR A 32 27.70 18.49 -29.15
CA THR A 32 28.88 17.74 -28.69
C THR A 32 28.39 16.47 -28.03
N ARG A 33 28.26 15.42 -28.85
CA ARG A 33 28.04 14.04 -28.45
C ARG A 33 29.32 13.51 -27.81
N ARG A 34 29.46 13.65 -26.49
CA ARG A 34 30.42 12.86 -25.71
C ARG A 34 29.75 11.54 -25.39
N GLU A 35 30.05 10.52 -26.18
CA GLU A 35 29.84 9.13 -25.80
C GLU A 35 30.69 8.84 -24.55
N GLN A 36 30.07 8.97 -23.39
CA GLN A 36 30.61 8.40 -22.16
C GLN A 36 30.33 6.90 -22.24
N HIS A 37 31.39 6.15 -22.57
CA HIS A 37 31.45 4.70 -22.40
C HIS A 37 30.97 4.34 -20.99
N LEU A 38 29.86 3.61 -20.89
CA LEU A 38 29.41 2.99 -19.65
C LEU A 38 30.43 1.92 -19.24
N PRO A 39 30.96 1.94 -18.01
CA PRO A 39 31.57 0.73 -17.45
C PRO A 39 30.44 -0.26 -17.16
N ALA A 40 30.23 -1.18 -18.09
CA ALA A 40 29.48 -2.40 -17.86
C ALA A 40 30.42 -3.40 -17.19
N ASP A 41 30.50 -3.39 -15.86
CA ASP A 41 30.78 -4.63 -15.12
C ASP A 41 30.48 -4.50 -13.62
N SER A 42 30.02 -5.60 -13.03
CA SER A 42 29.87 -5.92 -11.59
C SER A 42 28.62 -5.52 -10.79
N THR A 43 27.84 -4.48 -11.11
CA THR A 43 26.63 -4.16 -10.28
C THR A 43 25.37 -4.95 -10.63
N ASN A 44 25.31 -5.64 -11.78
CA ASN A 44 24.11 -6.37 -12.18
C ASN A 44 24.03 -7.78 -11.55
N ALA A 45 25.18 -8.46 -11.38
CA ALA A 45 25.20 -9.80 -10.78
C ALA A 45 24.78 -9.83 -9.30
N LYS A 46 24.89 -8.70 -8.57
CA LYS A 46 24.37 -8.58 -7.20
C LYS A 46 22.87 -8.29 -7.13
N ARG A 47 22.24 -7.81 -8.21
CA ARG A 47 20.78 -7.58 -8.26
C ARG A 47 19.97 -8.87 -8.50
N MET A 48 20.64 -9.96 -8.86
CA MET A 48 20.01 -11.26 -9.15
C MET A 48 20.25 -12.31 -8.05
N ALA A 49 20.92 -11.95 -6.95
CA ALA A 49 21.03 -12.77 -5.75
C ALA A 49 20.04 -12.22 -4.70
N GLY A 50 18.91 -12.90 -4.53
CA GLY A 50 17.90 -12.60 -3.52
C GLY A 50 16.86 -11.59 -3.98
N LEU A 51 15.90 -12.02 -4.81
CA LEU A 51 14.62 -11.31 -4.93
C LEU A 51 13.80 -11.63 -3.67
N GLU A 52 14.26 -11.15 -2.52
CA GLU A 52 13.48 -11.19 -1.28
C GLU A 52 12.29 -10.26 -1.50
N VAL A 53 11.08 -10.83 -1.51
CA VAL A 53 9.84 -10.06 -1.64
C VAL A 53 9.66 -9.32 -0.32
N GLY A 54 10.12 -8.07 -0.25
CA GLY A 54 9.96 -7.25 0.95
C GLY A 54 8.49 -7.16 1.39
N SER A 55 8.29 -6.90 2.68
CA SER A 55 6.95 -6.83 3.26
C SER A 55 6.10 -5.74 2.60
N MET A 56 4.92 -6.11 2.09
CA MET A 56 4.05 -5.18 1.35
C MET A 56 2.56 -5.43 1.65
N VAL A 57 1.79 -4.34 1.71
CA VAL A 57 0.33 -4.38 1.79
C VAL A 57 -0.24 -3.92 0.45
N VAL A 58 -1.11 -4.73 -0.16
CA VAL A 58 -1.66 -4.52 -1.50
C VAL A 58 -3.16 -4.27 -1.42
N ASP A 59 -3.61 -3.19 -2.05
CA ASP A 59 -5.03 -2.88 -2.24
C ASP A 59 -5.57 -3.59 -3.50
N GLN A 60 -6.52 -4.51 -3.31
CA GLN A 60 -7.33 -5.12 -4.37
C GLN A 60 -8.83 -4.88 -4.12
N THR A 61 -9.16 -3.70 -3.59
CA THR A 61 -10.54 -3.24 -3.39
C THR A 61 -11.06 -2.49 -4.61
N ILE A 62 -12.39 -2.41 -4.74
CA ILE A 62 -13.06 -1.86 -5.94
C ILE A 62 -14.06 -0.77 -5.55
N SER A 63 -14.82 -0.99 -4.47
CA SER A 63 -15.83 -0.04 -3.99
C SER A 63 -15.23 0.97 -3.02
N LYS A 64 -15.97 2.06 -2.79
CA LYS A 64 -15.62 3.03 -1.75
C LYS A 64 -15.55 2.38 -0.36
N ILE A 65 -16.45 1.44 -0.06
CA ILE A 65 -16.48 0.77 1.25
C ILE A 65 -15.21 -0.06 1.45
N GLY A 66 -14.76 -0.75 0.39
CA GLY A 66 -13.52 -1.51 0.41
C GLY A 66 -12.29 -0.60 0.55
N HIS A 67 -12.25 0.51 -0.19
CA HIS A 67 -11.13 1.45 -0.09
C HIS A 67 -11.07 2.15 1.27
N ASP A 68 -12.21 2.59 1.81
CA ASP A 68 -12.30 3.16 3.16
C ASP A 68 -11.82 2.13 4.21
N PHE A 69 -12.14 0.84 4.02
CA PHE A 69 -11.60 -0.24 4.87
C PHE A 69 -10.08 -0.38 4.74
N TYR A 70 -9.56 -0.37 3.51
CA TYR A 70 -8.12 -0.45 3.24
C TYR A 70 -7.37 0.71 3.90
N ASP A 71 -7.87 1.93 3.79
CA ASP A 71 -7.25 3.13 4.37
C ASP A 71 -7.13 3.00 5.90
N VAL A 72 -8.21 2.57 6.57
CA VAL A 72 -8.17 2.36 8.03
C VAL A 72 -7.25 1.20 8.39
N PHE A 73 -7.29 0.09 7.65
CA PHE A 73 -6.40 -1.05 7.87
C PHE A 73 -4.93 -0.61 7.75
N TYR A 74 -4.57 0.05 6.65
CA TYR A 74 -3.21 0.47 6.35
C TYR A 74 -2.69 1.49 7.34
N ALA A 75 -3.52 2.43 7.78
CA ALA A 75 -3.16 3.42 8.80
C ALA A 75 -2.81 2.80 10.16
N GLN A 76 -3.40 1.64 10.47
CA GLN A 76 -3.20 0.94 11.76
C GLN A 76 -2.24 -0.23 11.65
N TRP A 77 -1.87 -0.61 10.43
CA TRP A 77 -1.05 -1.78 10.19
C TRP A 77 0.38 -1.52 10.64
N GLU A 78 0.82 -2.31 11.62
CA GLU A 78 2.21 -2.43 11.99
C GLU A 78 2.59 -3.91 11.98
N ALA A 79 3.67 -4.23 11.26
CA ALA A 79 4.18 -5.58 11.18
C ALA A 79 4.71 -6.02 12.56
N PRO A 80 4.39 -7.24 13.04
CA PRO A 80 4.96 -7.74 14.28
C PRO A 80 6.48 -7.92 14.14
N ALA A 81 7.21 -7.71 15.23
CA ALA A 81 8.67 -7.81 15.23
C ALA A 81 9.13 -9.21 14.79
N GLY A 82 10.10 -9.26 13.87
CA GLY A 82 10.63 -10.51 13.34
C GLY A 82 9.84 -11.09 12.15
N ALA A 83 8.64 -10.59 11.85
CA ALA A 83 7.94 -10.92 10.62
C ALA A 83 8.56 -10.13 9.45
N ASN A 84 9.19 -10.84 8.53
CA ASN A 84 9.71 -10.33 7.27
C ASN A 84 9.12 -11.17 6.12
N ASP A 85 9.30 -10.71 4.88
CA ASP A 85 8.97 -11.46 3.68
C ASP A 85 7.52 -11.95 3.60
N PHE A 86 6.57 -11.03 3.85
CA PHE A 86 5.15 -11.33 3.72
C PHE A 86 4.41 -10.31 2.86
N MET A 87 3.39 -10.78 2.14
CA MET A 87 2.48 -9.92 1.38
C MET A 87 1.09 -10.00 1.98
N VAL A 88 0.57 -8.87 2.49
CA VAL A 88 -0.83 -8.73 2.89
C VAL A 88 -1.61 -8.23 1.68
N VAL A 89 -2.70 -8.91 1.32
CA VAL A 89 -3.58 -8.48 0.23
C VAL A 89 -4.99 -8.28 0.80
N ILE A 90 -5.51 -7.06 0.65
CA ILE A 90 -6.89 -6.74 0.97
C ILE A 90 -7.72 -6.87 -0.30
N ARG A 91 -8.51 -7.93 -0.41
CA ARG A 91 -9.30 -8.23 -1.60
C ARG A 91 -10.78 -7.98 -1.36
N GLU A 92 -11.41 -7.26 -2.28
CA GLU A 92 -12.86 -7.15 -2.30
C GLU A 92 -13.49 -8.16 -3.26
N LYS A 93 -14.51 -8.87 -2.79
CA LYS A 93 -15.38 -9.74 -3.58
C LYS A 93 -16.72 -9.03 -3.82
N PRO A 94 -17.31 -9.15 -5.03
CA PRO A 94 -18.65 -8.63 -5.29
C PRO A 94 -19.66 -9.21 -4.30
N SER A 95 -20.36 -8.35 -3.57
CA SER A 95 -21.37 -8.74 -2.59
C SER A 95 -22.78 -8.39 -3.09
N ARG A 96 -23.82 -9.03 -2.52
CA ARG A 96 -25.21 -8.67 -2.81
C ARG A 96 -25.65 -7.55 -1.85
N GLY A 97 -26.28 -6.50 -2.38
CA GLY A 97 -26.81 -5.40 -1.58
C GLY A 97 -25.89 -4.18 -1.56
N LEU A 98 -25.93 -3.41 -0.47
CA LEU A 98 -25.16 -2.17 -0.33
C LEU A 98 -23.80 -2.36 0.37
N GLY A 99 -23.46 -3.57 0.81
CA GLY A 99 -22.20 -3.84 1.50
C GLY A 99 -21.07 -4.27 0.57
N ALA A 100 -19.89 -4.49 1.14
CA ALA A 100 -18.74 -5.12 0.49
C ALA A 100 -18.42 -6.46 1.15
N MET A 101 -17.84 -7.41 0.42
CA MET A 101 -17.27 -8.61 1.02
C MET A 101 -15.75 -8.47 0.94
N ILE A 102 -15.07 -8.43 2.09
CA ILE A 102 -13.61 -8.26 2.15
C ILE A 102 -12.97 -9.58 2.60
N SER A 103 -11.93 -10.00 1.90
CA SER A 103 -11.02 -11.07 2.33
C SER A 103 -9.63 -10.49 2.54
N VAL A 104 -8.98 -10.94 3.60
CA VAL A 104 -7.60 -10.58 3.92
C VAL A 104 -6.74 -11.82 3.67
N GLN A 105 -5.72 -11.66 2.82
CA GLN A 105 -4.75 -12.72 2.53
C GLN A 105 -3.37 -12.35 3.04
N ILE A 106 -2.64 -13.36 3.50
CA ILE A 106 -1.21 -13.29 3.77
C ILE A 106 -0.53 -14.40 2.97
N ASN A 107 0.40 -14.05 2.08
CA ASN A 107 1.13 -15.01 1.23
C ASN A 107 0.20 -16.01 0.52
N ASP A 108 -0.80 -15.48 -0.19
CA ASP A 108 -1.86 -16.24 -0.90
C ASP A 108 -2.79 -17.09 -0.02
N THR A 109 -2.66 -17.01 1.31
CA THR A 109 -3.54 -17.71 2.26
C THR A 109 -4.62 -16.76 2.77
N ASP A 110 -5.89 -17.08 2.51
CA ASP A 110 -7.04 -16.37 3.10
C ASP A 110 -7.09 -16.61 4.61
N ILE A 111 -6.84 -15.57 5.40
CA ILE A 111 -6.87 -15.65 6.87
C ILE A 111 -8.25 -15.28 7.44
N MET A 112 -9.01 -14.44 6.73
CA MET A 112 -10.38 -14.11 7.09
C MET A 112 -11.18 -13.62 5.88
N GLU A 113 -12.50 -13.72 6.00
CA GLU A 113 -13.45 -13.13 5.08
C GLU A 113 -14.67 -12.61 5.85
N MET A 114 -15.11 -11.39 5.57
CA MET A 114 -16.25 -10.79 6.26
C MET A 114 -17.03 -9.78 5.41
N PRO A 115 -18.36 -9.68 5.60
CA PRO A 115 -19.17 -8.64 5.01
C PRO A 115 -19.03 -7.33 5.80
N ILE A 116 -18.86 -6.21 5.08
CA ILE A 116 -18.73 -4.87 5.63
C ILE A 116 -19.97 -4.04 5.32
N GLN A 117 -20.51 -3.37 6.34
CA GLN A 117 -21.62 -2.43 6.18
C GLN A 117 -21.08 -1.03 5.82
N PRO A 118 -21.82 -0.19 5.06
CA PRO A 118 -21.35 1.13 4.63
C PRO A 118 -21.15 2.18 5.74
N LYS A 119 -21.44 1.83 7.00
CA LYS A 119 -21.34 2.76 8.12
C LYS A 119 -19.88 2.83 8.55
N PHE A 120 -19.33 4.04 8.64
CA PHE A 120 -17.92 4.23 8.93
C PHE A 120 -17.47 3.54 10.23
N ASP A 121 -18.24 3.66 11.32
CA ASP A 121 -17.92 2.99 12.59
C ASP A 121 -17.79 1.45 12.44
N GLN A 122 -18.58 0.86 11.53
CA GLN A 122 -18.49 -0.58 11.24
C GLN A 122 -17.26 -0.91 10.40
N ILE A 123 -16.92 -0.05 9.42
CA ILE A 123 -15.71 -0.19 8.60
C ILE A 123 -14.48 -0.15 9.51
N GLU A 124 -14.42 0.85 10.41
CA GLU A 124 -13.31 1.03 11.34
C GLU A 124 -13.17 -0.16 12.30
N ALA A 125 -14.26 -0.58 12.94
CA ALA A 125 -14.24 -1.73 13.84
C ALA A 125 -13.79 -3.03 13.13
N SER A 126 -14.27 -3.24 11.91
CA SER A 126 -13.85 -4.37 11.09
C SER A 126 -12.36 -4.29 10.72
N ALA A 127 -11.86 -3.11 10.33
CA ALA A 127 -10.45 -2.94 10.00
C ALA A 127 -9.53 -3.21 11.19
N PHE A 128 -9.86 -2.72 12.39
CA PHE A 128 -9.10 -3.02 13.61
C PHE A 128 -9.10 -4.53 13.92
N SER A 129 -10.25 -5.19 13.78
CA SER A 129 -10.33 -6.64 13.97
C SER A 129 -9.46 -7.38 12.95
N ALA A 130 -9.40 -6.89 11.71
CA ALA A 130 -8.59 -7.51 10.67
C ALA A 130 -7.09 -7.36 10.93
N VAL A 131 -6.64 -6.19 11.40
CA VAL A 131 -5.25 -5.96 11.81
C VAL A 131 -4.84 -6.94 12.91
N ALA A 132 -5.68 -7.08 13.95
CA ALA A 132 -5.39 -7.98 15.06
C ALA A 132 -5.20 -9.44 14.61
N VAL A 133 -6.11 -9.95 13.78
CA VAL A 133 -6.03 -11.34 13.27
C VAL A 133 -4.82 -11.53 12.35
N ALA A 134 -4.50 -10.54 11.51
CA ALA A 134 -3.33 -10.60 10.63
C ALA A 134 -2.01 -10.60 11.41
N GLN A 135 -1.90 -9.81 12.48
CA GLN A 135 -0.74 -9.82 13.38
C GLN A 135 -0.61 -11.16 14.11
N GLU A 136 -1.70 -11.66 14.67
CA GLU A 136 -1.72 -12.96 15.36
C GLU A 136 -1.30 -14.09 14.42
N PHE A 137 -1.79 -14.09 13.17
CA PHE A 137 -1.39 -15.05 12.17
C PHE A 137 0.12 -15.05 11.93
N LEU A 138 0.72 -13.87 11.74
CA LEU A 138 2.17 -13.74 11.51
C LEU A 138 2.99 -14.18 12.73
N ILE A 139 2.55 -13.84 13.94
CA ILE A 139 3.20 -14.29 15.19
C ILE A 139 3.18 -15.82 15.28
N ASN A 140 2.05 -16.45 15.00
CA ASN A 140 1.91 -17.90 15.03
C ASN A 140 2.77 -18.58 13.95
N GLN A 141 2.90 -17.98 12.77
CA GLN A 141 3.81 -18.46 11.74
C GLN A 141 5.27 -18.36 12.17
N LEU A 142 5.68 -17.28 12.83
CA LEU A 142 7.04 -17.13 13.35
C LEU A 142 7.37 -18.20 14.39
N LEU A 143 6.48 -18.40 15.37
CA LEU A 143 6.65 -19.41 16.42
C LEU A 143 6.77 -20.81 15.84
N THR A 144 5.94 -21.13 14.84
CA THR A 144 5.97 -22.44 14.17
C THR A 144 7.30 -22.66 13.45
N GLN A 145 7.80 -21.66 12.74
CA GLN A 145 9.08 -21.74 12.04
C GLN A 145 10.25 -21.99 13.01
N SER A 146 10.30 -21.26 14.12
CA SER A 146 11.35 -21.45 15.12
C SER A 146 11.34 -22.84 15.76
N GLN A 147 10.16 -23.43 16.00
CA GLN A 147 10.05 -24.80 16.52
C GLN A 147 10.57 -25.84 15.51
N LEU A 148 10.30 -25.65 14.22
CA LEU A 148 10.76 -26.56 13.18
C LEU A 148 12.29 -26.52 13.03
N GLU A 149 12.90 -25.35 13.18
CA GLU A 149 14.36 -25.19 13.19
C GLU A 149 15.00 -25.92 14.37
N GLU A 150 14.42 -25.84 15.57
CA GLU A 150 14.91 -26.55 16.76
C GLU A 150 14.85 -28.09 16.61
N HIS A 151 13.82 -28.60 15.93
CA HIS A 151 13.64 -30.05 15.72
C HIS A 151 14.32 -30.60 14.45
N ALA A 152 14.76 -29.75 13.51
CA ALA A 152 15.48 -30.18 12.31
C ALA A 152 16.84 -30.85 12.64
N ASP A 153 17.41 -30.57 13.81
CA ASP A 153 18.61 -31.24 14.32
C ASP A 153 18.35 -32.66 14.87
N GLN A 154 17.08 -33.07 14.96
CA GLN A 154 16.64 -34.44 15.29
C GLN A 154 16.24 -35.26 14.05
N VAL A 155 16.82 -34.97 12.87
CA VAL A 155 16.71 -35.89 11.72
C VAL A 155 17.26 -37.25 12.12
N GLY A 156 16.35 -38.22 12.20
CA GLY A 156 16.60 -39.56 12.70
C GLY A 156 17.80 -40.20 12.01
N ASN A 157 18.77 -40.62 12.81
CA ASN A 157 19.85 -41.48 12.37
C ASN A 157 19.22 -42.82 11.99
N GLY A 158 18.85 -42.97 10.71
CA GLY A 158 18.29 -44.20 10.16
C GLY A 158 19.31 -45.32 10.23
N ILE A 159 19.41 -45.97 11.38
CA ILE A 159 20.16 -47.20 11.56
C ILE A 159 19.22 -48.37 11.22
N TYR A 160 19.47 -48.96 10.05
CA TYR A 160 18.94 -50.27 9.64
C TYR A 160 19.73 -51.39 10.28
#